data_AF-G6C2N0-F1
#
_entry.id   AF-G6C2N0-F1
#
_cell.length_a   1.000
_cell.length_b   1.000
_cell.length_c   1.000
_cell.angle_alpha   90.00
_cell.angle_beta   90.00
_cell.angle_gamma   90.00
#
_symmetry.space_group_name_H-M   'P 1'
#
loop_
_entity.id
_entity.type
_entity.pdbx_description
1 polymer ?
#
loop_
_entity_poly.entity_id
_entity_poly.type
_entity_poly.pdbx_seq_one_letter_code
_entity_poly.pdbx_strand_id
1 'polypeptide(L)' 'MNYDFITINDDMYPECLKEISDPPEKLYYKGNLELLKSERMVAVVGTRNPSSYGKLCCEYMIKK' A
#
# COMPACT_ATOMS: atom_id res chain seq x y z
N MET A 1 -10.08 -13.41 -14.40
CA MET A 1 -9.22 -12.22 -14.25
C MET A 1 -7.81 -12.72 -14.06
N ASN A 2 -6.85 -12.28 -14.89
CA ASN A 2 -5.45 -12.69 -14.75
C ASN A 2 -4.75 -11.71 -13.80
N TYR A 3 -4.08 -12.27 -12.80
CA TYR A 3 -3.27 -11.54 -11.83
C TYR A 3 -1.89 -12.17 -11.81
N ASP A 4 -0.88 -11.32 -11.85
CA ASP A 4 0.49 -11.74 -11.59
C ASP A 4 0.71 -11.79 -10.07
N PHE A 5 1.82 -12.39 -9.66
CA PHE A 5 2.18 -12.49 -8.26
C PHE A 5 3.68 -12.37 -8.04
N ILE A 6 4.02 -11.97 -6.82
CA ILE A 6 5.37 -12.06 -6.26
C ILE A 6 5.31 -12.85 -4.95
N THR A 7 6.43 -13.41 -4.56
CA THR A 7 6.64 -14.23 -3.36
C THR A 7 7.63 -13.54 -2.42
N ILE A 8 7.67 -13.99 -1.16
CA ILE A 8 8.61 -13.45 -0.16
C ILE A 8 10.10 -13.53 -0.57
N ASN A 9 10.43 -14.39 -1.54
CA ASN A 9 11.78 -14.58 -2.05
C ASN A 9 12.12 -13.70 -3.26
N ASP A 10 11.15 -12.96 -3.81
CA ASP A 10 11.39 -12.08 -4.96
C ASP A 10 11.94 -10.72 -4.52
N ASP A 11 12.86 -10.15 -5.30
CA ASP A 11 13.48 -8.84 -5.03
C ASP A 11 12.46 -7.68 -4.96
N MET A 12 11.30 -7.86 -5.59
CA MET A 12 10.20 -6.87 -5.59
C MET A 12 9.31 -6.97 -4.35
N TYR A 13 9.50 -7.97 -3.49
CA TYR A 13 8.72 -8.11 -2.27
C TYR A 13 9.05 -7.00 -1.26
N PRO A 14 8.05 -6.26 -0.74
CA PRO A 14 8.32 -5.17 0.20
C PRO A 14 8.98 -5.66 1.49
N GLU A 15 10.17 -5.16 1.81
CA GLU A 15 10.89 -5.51 3.04
C GLU A 15 10.07 -5.23 4.30
N CYS A 16 9.30 -4.13 4.33
CA CYS A 16 8.43 -3.80 5.46
C CYS A 16 7.36 -4.87 5.75
N LEU A 17 6.96 -5.66 4.74
CA LEU A 17 6.04 -6.79 4.92
C LEU A 17 6.75 -8.07 5.37
N LYS A 18 8.08 -8.15 5.31
CA LYS A 18 8.85 -9.25 5.92
C LYS A 18 8.99 -9.06 7.44
N GLU A 19 8.89 -7.82 7.91
CA GLU A 19 9.09 -7.44 9.32
C GLU A 19 7.86 -7.67 10.22
N ILE A 20 6.67 -7.91 9.64
CA ILE A 20 5.46 -8.18 10.42
C ILE A 20 5.47 -9.61 10.98
N SER A 21 4.68 -9.88 12.03
CA SER A 21 4.71 -11.15 12.75
C SER A 21 4.36 -12.39 11.91
N ASP A 22 3.54 -12.21 10.88
CA ASP A 22 3.08 -13.26 9.98
C ASP A 22 3.17 -12.74 8.53
N PRO A 23 4.37 -12.74 7.94
CA PRO A 23 4.60 -12.14 6.63
C PRO A 23 3.93 -12.99 5.54
N PRO A 24 3.14 -12.40 4.63
CA PRO A 24 2.46 -13.17 3.59
C PRO A 24 3.46 -13.77 2.60
N GLU A 25 3.42 -15.09 2.40
CA GLU A 25 4.35 -15.77 1.48
C GLU A 25 4.19 -15.35 0.01
N LYS A 26 2.99 -14.88 -0.37
CA LYS A 26 2.62 -14.56 -1.76
C LYS A 26 1.68 -13.34 -1.82
N LEU A 27 2.00 -12.40 -2.70
CA LEU A 27 1.20 -11.21 -2.98
C LEU A 27 0.74 -11.22 -4.45
N TYR A 28 -0.57 -11.19 -4.66
CA TYR A 28 -1.16 -11.01 -5.99
C TYR A 28 -1.35 -9.52 -6.27
N TYR A 29 -1.07 -9.09 -7.48
CA TYR A 29 -1.18 -7.67 -7.83
C TYR A 29 -1.73 -7.46 -9.25
N LYS A 30 -2.12 -6.22 -9.51
CA LYS A 30 -2.47 -5.71 -10.83
C LYS A 30 -2.00 -4.27 -10.92
N GLY A 31 -1.16 -3.95 -11.92
CA GLY A 31 -0.60 -2.61 -12.11
C GLY A 31 0.93 -2.59 -12.00
N ASN A 32 1.50 -1.44 -11.63
CA ASN A 32 2.94 -1.20 -11.65
C ASN A 32 3.60 -1.55 -10.31
N LEU A 33 4.44 -2.60 -10.28
CA LEU A 33 5.21 -3.00 -9.10
C LEU A 33 6.30 -2.01 -8.69
N GLU A 34 6.81 -1.17 -9.60
CA GLU A 34 7.87 -0.21 -9.28
C GLU A 34 7.45 0.81 -8.22
N LEU A 35 6.14 1.02 -8.01
CA LEU A 35 5.62 1.84 -6.93
C LEU A 35 6.03 1.35 -5.54
N LEU A 36 6.31 0.04 -5.39
CA LEU A 36 6.78 -0.54 -4.12
C LEU A 36 8.20 -0.09 -3.75
N LYS A 37 8.98 0.44 -4.71
CA LYS A 37 10.33 1.00 -4.47
C LYS A 37 10.32 2.47 -4.06
N SER A 38 9.14 3.06 -3.85
CA SER A 38 9.04 4.47 -3.44
C SER A 38 9.71 4.69 -2.10
N GLU A 39 10.60 5.68 -2.00
CA GLU A 39 11.28 6.03 -0.75
C GLU A 39 10.32 6.47 0.37
N ARG A 40 9.15 6.99 -0.01
CA ARG A 40 8.13 7.47 0.92
C ARG A 40 6.80 6.81 0.63
N MET A 41 6.29 6.08 1.61
CA MET A 41 4.98 5.45 1.57
C MET A 41 4.21 5.88 2.83
N VAL A 42 3.03 6.47 2.63
CA VAL A 42 2.18 6.94 3.73
C VAL A 42 0.83 6.26 3.61
N ALA A 43 0.45 5.48 4.63
CA ALA A 43 -0.89 4.92 4.73
C ALA A 43 -1.85 5.99 5.28
N VAL A 44 -3.00 6.15 4.63
CA VAL A 44 -4.09 7.03 5.10
C VAL A 44 -5.29 6.16 5.43
N VAL A 45 -5.66 6.10 6.71
CA VAL A 45 -6.81 5.34 7.23
C VAL A 45 -7.76 6.26 8.00
N GLY A 46 -9.05 5.93 8.03
CA GLY A 46 -10.06 6.74 8.70
C GLY A 46 -11.43 6.08 8.76
N THR A 47 -12.40 6.78 9.34
CA THR A 47 -13.80 6.31 9.40
C THR A 47 -14.42 6.15 8.00
N ARG A 48 -15.29 5.15 7.83
CA ARG A 48 -16.09 4.96 6.60
C ARG A 48 -17.13 6.05 6.38
N ASN A 49 -17.50 6.79 7.44
CA ASN A 49 -18.44 7.91 7.42
C ASN A 49 -17.73 9.20 7.89
N PRO A 50 -16.85 9.80 7.09
CA PRO A 50 -16.15 11.02 7.47
C PRO A 50 -17.11 12.21 7.50
N SER A 51 -16.85 13.16 8.39
CA SER A 51 -17.49 14.48 8.32
C SER A 51 -17.00 15.25 7.09
N SER A 52 -17.77 16.25 6.64
CA SER A 52 -17.33 17.13 5.54
C SER A 52 -15.99 17.80 5.85
N TYR A 53 -15.75 18.18 7.11
CA TYR A 53 -14.46 18.71 7.56
C TYR A 53 -13.33 17.69 7.42
N GLY A 54 -13.52 16.45 7.89
CA GLY A 54 -12.52 15.39 7.79
C GLY A 54 -12.13 15.09 6.34
N LYS A 55 -13.10 15.11 5.43
CA LYS A 55 -12.84 14.96 3.99
C LYS A 55 -11.95 16.07 3.44
N LEU A 56 -12.26 17.33 3.77
CA LEU A 56 -11.48 18.50 3.33
C LEU A 56 -10.05 18.47 3.87
N CYS A 57 -9.86 18.13 5.15
CA CYS A 57 -8.53 17.99 5.73
C CYS A 57 -7.72 16.91 5.02
N CYS A 58 -8.31 15.73 4.77
CA CYS A 58 -7.65 14.66 4.04
C CYS A 58 -7.22 15.11 2.63
N GLU A 59 -8.13 15.75 1.89
CA GLU A 59 -7.82 16.29 0.56
C GLU A 59 -6.68 17.31 0.57
N TYR A 60 -6.63 18.17 1.59
CA TYR A 60 -5.54 19.13 1.76
C TYR A 60 -4.21 18.43 2.06
N MET A 61 -4.21 17.36 2.85
CA MET A 61 -2.99 16.63 3.22
C MET A 61 -2.41 15.79 2.08
N ILE A 62 -3.24 15.27 1.17
CA ILE A 62 -2.80 14.37 0.08
C ILE A 62 -2.54 15.09 -1.24
N LYS A 63 -3.03 16.32 -1.41
CA LYS A 63 -2.80 17.10 -2.63
C LYS A 63 -1.33 17.46 -2.73
N LYS A 64 -0.75 17.12 -3.88
CA LYS A 64 0.60 17.50 -4.29
C LYS A 64 0.56 18.87 -4.96
#